data_AF-L7FG02-F1
#
_entry.id   AF-L7FG02-F1
#
_cell.length_a   1.000
_cell.length_b   1.000
_cell.length_c   1.000
_cell.angle_alpha   90.00
_cell.angle_beta   90.00
_cell.angle_gamma   90.00
#
_symmetry.space_group_name_H-M   'P 1'
#
loop_
_entity.id
_entity.type
_entity.pdbx_description
1 polymer ?
#
loop_
_entity_poly.entity_id
_entity_poly.type
_entity_poly.pdbx_seq_one_letter_code
_entity_poly.pdbx_strand_id
1 'polypeptide(L)'
;MTDDDFLVNPEMLHSLYGHVPNLNEVRIRSVNLNWRGPTVTLRIDLPSFPGSAPQKWVDAGMDTVQCQFQFLAVENISLTAWDPPTVADVEMAPTGSERRMRVTVVGHGVELRFDCSESVRVSHVSAFKTEAEGADNGPHIFASKLDARRYTSLPATGCTAIPRLRPVRATSSTCTSTSAKTR
;
A
#
# COMPACT_ATOMS: atom_id res chain seq x y z
N MET A 1 -9.25 17.13 15.76
CA MET A 1 -8.30 17.09 14.64
C MET A 1 -8.41 15.68 14.10
N THR A 2 -8.77 15.54 12.84
CA THR A 2 -9.06 14.25 12.20
C THR A 2 -7.85 13.85 11.37
N ASP A 3 -7.58 12.56 11.22
CA ASP A 3 -6.44 12.04 10.44
C ASP A 3 -6.37 12.64 9.02
N ASP A 4 -7.52 13.06 8.49
CA ASP A 4 -7.69 13.75 7.21
C ASP A 4 -6.76 14.94 7.00
N ASP A 5 -6.48 15.71 8.07
CA ASP A 5 -5.72 16.97 7.99
C ASP A 5 -4.27 16.76 7.53
N PHE A 6 -3.73 15.54 7.68
CA PHE A 6 -2.35 15.20 7.33
C PHE A 6 -2.21 14.56 5.95
N LEU A 7 -3.29 14.06 5.35
CA LEU A 7 -3.23 13.36 4.06
C LEU A 7 -3.15 14.35 2.91
N VAL A 8 -2.13 14.22 2.04
CA VAL A 8 -2.00 15.06 0.84
C VAL A 8 -2.85 14.60 -0.33
N ASN A 9 -3.44 13.41 -0.24
CA ASN A 9 -4.25 12.79 -1.28
C ASN A 9 -5.35 11.87 -0.71
N PRO A 10 -6.29 12.43 0.07
CA PRO A 10 -7.32 11.65 0.77
C PRO A 10 -8.44 11.15 -0.16
N GLU A 11 -8.48 11.59 -1.43
CA GLU A 11 -9.62 11.43 -2.33
C GLU A 11 -9.99 9.96 -2.55
N MET A 12 -8.97 9.09 -2.57
CA MET A 12 -9.19 7.65 -2.74
C MET A 12 -9.87 7.05 -1.52
N LEU A 13 -9.44 7.41 -0.30
CA LEU A 13 -10.06 6.93 0.94
C LEU A 13 -11.46 7.52 1.10
N HIS A 14 -11.64 8.82 0.79
CA HIS A 14 -12.96 9.45 0.77
C HIS A 14 -13.91 8.75 -0.20
N SER A 15 -13.47 8.36 -1.39
CA SER A 15 -14.34 7.65 -2.34
C SER A 15 -14.83 6.29 -1.82
N LEU A 16 -14.04 5.63 -0.96
CA LEU A 16 -14.33 4.31 -0.41
C LEU A 16 -15.15 4.39 0.88
N TYR A 17 -14.79 5.30 1.78
CA TYR A 17 -15.31 5.36 3.16
C TYR A 17 -16.16 6.60 3.45
N GLY A 18 -16.21 7.58 2.54
CA GLY A 18 -16.81 8.90 2.76
C GLY A 18 -15.96 9.86 3.59
N HIS A 19 -14.96 9.34 4.32
CA HIS A 19 -14.01 10.06 5.16
C HIS A 19 -12.71 9.24 5.25
N VAL A 20 -11.65 9.78 5.85
CA VAL A 20 -10.49 8.95 6.22
C VAL A 20 -10.86 8.10 7.44
N PRO A 21 -10.80 6.76 7.37
CA PRO A 21 -11.11 5.92 8.52
C PRO A 21 -10.08 6.15 9.63
N ASN A 22 -10.53 6.15 10.89
CA ASN A 22 -9.64 6.20 12.05
C ASN A 22 -8.65 5.03 11.98
N LEU A 23 -7.37 5.30 12.19
CA LEU A 23 -6.33 4.28 12.12
C LEU A 23 -6.12 3.54 13.44
N ASN A 24 -7.23 3.20 14.11
CA ASN A 24 -7.23 2.38 15.32
C ASN A 24 -7.38 0.91 14.93
N GLU A 25 -6.72 0.02 15.68
CA GLU A 25 -6.74 -1.43 15.48
C GLU A 25 -6.36 -1.86 14.04
N VAL A 26 -5.44 -1.14 13.41
CA VAL A 26 -4.94 -1.49 12.07
C VAL A 26 -3.90 -2.60 12.15
N ARG A 27 -3.92 -3.51 11.18
CA ARG A 27 -2.87 -4.53 11.07
C ARG A 27 -1.64 -3.94 10.42
N ILE A 28 -0.52 -3.92 11.13
CA ILE A 28 0.76 -3.44 10.58
C ILE A 28 1.46 -4.61 9.88
N ARG A 29 1.56 -4.54 8.55
CA ARG A 29 2.16 -5.60 7.73
C ARG A 29 3.67 -5.43 7.56
N SER A 30 4.14 -4.19 7.53
CA SER A 30 5.57 -3.89 7.42
C SER A 30 5.86 -2.44 7.75
N VAL A 31 7.02 -2.21 8.35
CA VAL A 31 7.65 -0.90 8.49
C VAL A 31 8.86 -0.86 7.56
N ASN A 32 8.92 0.08 6.63
CA ASN A 32 10.04 0.22 5.71
C ASN A 32 10.74 1.55 5.88
N LEU A 33 12.06 1.51 6.03
CA LEU A 33 12.91 2.69 6.19
C LEU A 33 13.75 2.88 4.93
N ASN A 34 13.82 4.12 4.44
CA ASN A 34 14.72 4.49 3.35
C ASN A 34 15.53 5.74 3.74
N TRP A 35 16.85 5.66 3.59
CA TRP A 35 17.75 6.77 3.95
C TRP A 35 17.92 7.81 2.83
N ARG A 36 17.66 7.45 1.56
CA ARG A 36 17.77 8.38 0.43
C ARG A 36 16.49 9.19 0.32
N GLY A 37 16.48 10.30 1.04
CA GLY A 37 15.25 11.01 1.40
C GLY A 37 14.59 10.24 2.54
N PRO A 38 14.88 10.57 3.82
CA PRO A 38 14.41 9.81 4.98
C PRO A 38 12.89 9.58 4.94
N THR A 39 12.50 8.34 4.69
CA THR A 39 11.09 7.94 4.68
C THR A 39 10.82 6.75 5.57
N VAL A 40 9.60 6.74 6.10
CA VAL A 40 8.95 5.56 6.67
C VAL A 40 7.77 5.25 5.77
N THR A 41 7.67 4.01 5.30
CA THR A 41 6.45 3.52 4.65
C THR A 41 5.85 2.41 5.48
N LEU A 42 4.64 2.64 5.99
CA LEU A 42 3.83 1.63 6.65
C LEU A 42 2.95 0.95 5.62
N ARG A 43 2.95 -0.38 5.60
CA ARG A 43 1.94 -1.17 4.89
C ARG A 43 0.92 -1.63 5.91
N ILE A 44 -0.34 -1.25 5.72
CA ILE A 44 -1.40 -1.52 6.70
C ILE A 44 -2.63 -2.11 6.03
N ASP A 45 -3.34 -2.94 6.79
CA ASP A 45 -4.73 -3.26 6.49
C ASP A 45 -5.64 -2.31 7.28
N LEU A 46 -6.60 -1.71 6.60
CA LEU A 46 -7.58 -0.83 7.20
C LEU A 46 -8.57 -1.61 8.08
N PRO A 47 -9.11 -1.00 9.14
CA PRO A 47 -9.80 -1.73 10.21
C PRO A 47 -11.19 -2.23 9.80
N SER A 48 -11.76 -1.71 8.72
CA SER A 48 -13.07 -2.11 8.21
C SER A 48 -13.11 -2.11 6.70
N PHE A 49 -14.00 -2.91 6.14
CA PHE A 49 -14.26 -2.91 4.70
C PHE A 49 -15.19 -1.73 4.33
N PRO A 50 -14.91 -1.00 3.23
CA PRO A 50 -15.65 0.22 2.89
C PRO A 50 -17.10 -0.07 2.48
N GLY A 51 -18.03 0.79 2.93
CA GLY A 51 -19.43 0.75 2.50
C GLY A 51 -19.62 1.09 1.02
N SER A 52 -18.74 1.90 0.45
CA SER A 52 -18.74 2.27 -0.98
C SER A 52 -17.67 1.51 -1.77
N ALA A 53 -17.44 0.23 -1.44
CA ALA A 53 -16.50 -0.61 -2.15
C ALA A 53 -16.83 -0.70 -3.66
N PRO A 54 -15.83 -0.59 -4.56
CA PRO A 54 -16.02 -0.84 -5.98
C PRO A 54 -16.67 -2.19 -6.24
N GLN A 55 -17.63 -2.25 -7.16
CA GLN A 55 -18.40 -3.48 -7.45
C GLN A 55 -17.50 -4.69 -7.74
N LYS A 56 -16.38 -4.48 -8.46
CA LYS A 56 -15.39 -5.54 -8.74
C LYS A 56 -14.76 -6.16 -7.48
N TRP A 57 -14.68 -5.45 -6.36
CA TRP A 57 -14.18 -5.98 -5.09
C TRP A 57 -15.26 -6.84 -4.42
N VAL A 58 -16.51 -6.37 -4.45
CA VAL A 58 -17.68 -7.08 -3.93
C VAL A 58 -17.91 -8.38 -4.71
N ASP A 59 -17.91 -8.32 -6.04
CA ASP A 59 -18.10 -9.48 -6.92
C ASP A 59 -17.01 -10.54 -6.73
N ALA A 60 -15.79 -10.11 -6.38
CA ALA A 60 -14.66 -10.99 -6.09
C ALA A 60 -14.62 -11.48 -4.62
N GLY A 61 -15.57 -11.06 -3.78
CA GLY A 61 -15.68 -11.48 -2.38
C GLY A 61 -14.61 -10.92 -1.46
N MET A 62 -13.95 -9.81 -1.83
CA MET A 62 -12.91 -9.17 -1.03
C MET A 62 -13.50 -8.64 0.29
N ASP A 63 -12.71 -8.67 1.36
CA ASP A 63 -13.16 -8.28 2.70
C ASP A 63 -12.20 -7.37 3.44
N THR A 64 -11.01 -7.13 2.88
CA THR A 64 -9.96 -6.35 3.55
C THR A 64 -9.34 -5.37 2.57
N VAL A 65 -9.16 -4.11 3.00
CA VAL A 65 -8.46 -3.09 2.22
C VAL A 65 -7.05 -2.92 2.75
N GLN A 66 -6.07 -2.93 1.86
CA GLN A 66 -4.65 -2.74 2.15
C GLN A 66 -4.10 -1.54 1.39
N CYS A 67 -3.25 -0.75 2.04
CA CYS A 67 -2.61 0.41 1.44
C CYS A 67 -1.25 0.72 2.09
N GLN A 68 -0.56 1.71 1.54
CA GLN A 68 0.71 2.21 2.08
C GLN A 68 0.59 3.66 2.50
N PHE A 69 1.02 3.95 3.72
CA PHE A 69 1.19 5.30 4.27
C PHE A 69 2.67 5.64 4.23
N GLN A 70 3.01 6.66 3.44
CA GLN A 70 4.38 7.14 3.30
C GLN A 70 4.56 8.48 4.01
N PHE A 71 5.55 8.51 4.89
CA PHE A 71 5.98 9.66 5.66
C PHE A 71 7.34 10.14 5.12
N LEU A 72 7.50 11.46 5.01
CA LEU A 72 8.70 12.10 4.46
C LEU A 72 9.44 12.91 5.51
N ALA A 73 10.72 13.20 5.25
CA ALA A 73 11.58 13.97 6.15
C ALA A 73 11.58 13.42 7.59
N VAL A 74 11.67 12.08 7.68
CA VAL A 74 11.64 11.34 8.95
C VAL A 74 12.93 11.56 9.74
N GLU A 75 12.78 11.81 11.03
CA GLU A 75 13.86 11.90 12.02
C GLU A 75 13.41 11.31 13.37
N ASN A 76 14.35 11.22 14.33
CA ASN A 76 14.09 10.77 15.70
C ASN A 76 13.34 9.43 15.78
N ILE A 77 13.63 8.50 14.87
CA ILE A 77 12.95 7.21 14.83
C ILE A 77 13.36 6.32 16.01
N SER A 78 12.36 5.69 16.62
CA SER A 78 12.51 4.67 17.65
C SER A 78 11.57 3.52 17.34
N LEU A 79 12.12 2.31 17.21
CA LEU A 79 11.36 1.06 17.10
C LEU A 79 11.81 0.14 18.24
N THR A 80 11.02 0.07 19.30
CA THR A 80 11.37 -0.65 20.53
C THR A 80 10.75 -2.05 20.61
N ALA A 81 9.67 -2.29 19.85
CA ALA A 81 9.06 -3.61 19.72
C ALA A 81 8.65 -3.89 18.27
N TRP A 82 8.89 -5.13 17.83
CA TRP A 82 8.44 -5.64 16.53
C TRP A 82 8.31 -7.17 16.57
N ASP A 83 7.08 -7.66 16.75
CA ASP A 83 6.71 -9.07 16.85
C ASP A 83 5.45 -9.36 16.01
N PRO A 84 5.58 -9.41 14.67
CA PRO A 84 4.45 -9.63 13.77
C PRO A 84 3.90 -11.07 13.88
N PRO A 85 2.58 -11.27 13.71
CA PRO A 85 1.60 -10.29 13.24
C PRO A 85 1.14 -9.33 14.36
N THR A 86 1.14 -8.02 14.07
CA THR A 86 0.74 -6.98 15.04
C THR A 86 -0.48 -6.20 14.59
N VAL A 87 -1.30 -5.84 15.57
CA VAL A 87 -2.41 -4.89 15.45
C VAL A 87 -2.09 -3.71 16.36
N ALA A 88 -2.26 -2.49 15.84
CA ALA A 88 -1.84 -1.27 16.51
C ALA A 88 -2.73 -0.08 16.16
N ASP A 89 -2.69 0.91 17.03
CA ASP A 89 -3.24 2.22 16.77
C ASP A 89 -2.14 3.09 16.15
N VAL A 90 -2.48 3.87 15.12
CA VAL A 90 -1.60 4.84 14.48
C VAL A 90 -2.12 6.23 14.79
N GLU A 91 -1.39 6.97 15.61
CA GLU A 91 -1.70 8.35 15.97
C GLU A 91 -0.75 9.32 15.27
N MET A 92 -1.32 10.41 14.76
CA MET A 92 -0.58 11.52 14.15
C MET A 92 -0.92 12.81 14.89
N ALA A 93 0.09 13.50 15.41
CA ALA A 93 -0.11 14.72 16.18
C ALA A 93 0.88 15.81 15.75
N PRO A 94 0.44 17.06 15.54
CA PRO A 94 1.33 18.14 15.15
C PRO A 94 2.32 18.44 16.28
N THR A 95 3.55 18.77 15.91
CA THR A 95 4.62 19.12 16.87
C THR A 95 5.05 20.56 16.63
N GLY A 96 4.62 21.46 17.53
CA GLY A 96 5.01 22.87 17.49
C GLY A 96 4.46 23.64 16.28
N SER A 97 5.23 24.61 15.77
CA SER A 97 4.79 25.56 14.73
C SER A 97 5.35 25.30 13.32
N GLU A 98 6.18 24.27 13.13
CA GLU A 98 7.02 24.13 11.91
C GLU A 98 6.51 23.10 10.88
N ARG A 99 5.19 22.92 10.70
CA ARG A 99 4.64 21.91 9.76
C ARG A 99 5.27 20.52 9.95
N ARG A 100 5.46 20.15 11.22
CA ARG A 100 6.00 18.87 11.67
C ARG A 100 4.93 18.12 12.44
N MET A 101 5.00 16.81 12.41
CA MET A 101 4.16 15.96 13.22
C MET A 101 4.95 14.79 13.79
N ARG A 102 4.47 14.29 14.91
CA ARG A 102 4.89 13.03 15.52
C ARG A 102 3.90 11.95 15.12
N VAL A 103 4.45 10.82 14.70
CA VAL A 103 3.69 9.61 14.45
C VAL A 103 4.04 8.60 15.53
N THR A 104 3.01 8.02 16.13
CA THR A 104 3.11 6.97 17.15
C THR A 104 2.31 5.78 16.68
N VAL A 105 2.94 4.61 16.62
CA VAL A 105 2.29 3.33 16.34
C VAL A 105 2.50 2.44 17.54
N VAL A 106 1.41 2.14 18.26
CA VAL A 106 1.46 1.36 19.51
C VAL A 106 0.41 0.26 19.45
N GLY A 107 0.85 -0.95 19.74
CA GLY A 107 -0.02 -2.12 19.76
C GLY A 107 0.66 -3.32 20.37
N HIS A 108 -0.02 -4.46 20.38
CA HIS A 108 0.60 -5.69 20.86
C HIS A 108 1.73 -6.10 19.91
N GLY A 109 2.96 -6.17 20.43
CA GLY A 109 4.15 -6.55 19.67
C GLY A 109 4.75 -5.42 18.80
N VAL A 110 4.23 -4.19 18.84
CA VAL A 110 4.81 -3.07 18.09
C VAL A 110 4.79 -1.76 18.87
N GLU A 111 5.93 -1.09 18.90
CA GLU A 111 6.06 0.28 19.40
C GLU A 111 7.05 1.02 18.50
N LEU A 112 6.51 1.91 17.67
CA LEU A 112 7.24 2.74 16.72
C LEU A 112 6.87 4.21 16.96
N ARG A 113 7.88 5.07 17.02
CA ARG A 113 7.72 6.53 17.07
C ARG A 113 8.70 7.20 16.13
N PHE A 114 8.28 8.29 15.49
CA PHE A 114 9.16 9.13 14.70
C PHE A 114 8.56 10.53 14.51
N ASP A 115 9.41 11.50 14.19
CA ASP A 115 9.00 12.84 13.79
C ASP A 115 9.15 12.97 12.26
N CYS A 116 8.24 13.68 11.60
CA CYS A 116 8.22 13.82 10.15
C CYS A 116 7.54 15.11 9.69
N SER A 117 7.55 15.38 8.38
CA SER A 117 6.76 16.49 7.83
C SER A 117 5.27 16.24 8.01
N GLU A 118 4.50 17.29 8.22
CA GLU A 118 3.03 17.27 8.29
C GLU A 118 2.40 17.05 6.90
N SER A 119 2.76 15.92 6.28
CA SER A 119 2.23 15.46 5.00
C SER A 119 2.43 13.95 4.89
N VAL A 120 1.31 13.25 4.71
CA VAL A 120 1.27 11.79 4.54
C VAL A 120 0.70 11.48 3.18
N ARG A 121 1.39 10.62 2.45
CA ARG A 121 0.91 10.13 1.16
C ARG A 121 0.32 8.74 1.31
N VAL A 122 -0.89 8.55 0.84
CA VAL A 122 -1.49 7.21 0.70
C VAL A 122 -1.25 6.69 -0.71
N SER A 123 -0.84 5.43 -0.83
CA SER A 123 -0.58 4.81 -2.12
C SER A 123 -1.03 3.35 -2.18
N HIS A 124 -1.17 2.86 -3.41
CA HIS A 124 -1.41 1.46 -3.72
C HIS A 124 -2.65 0.85 -3.03
N VAL A 125 -3.73 1.61 -2.90
CA VAL A 125 -4.96 1.11 -2.28
C VAL A 125 -5.51 -0.08 -3.08
N SER A 126 -5.66 -1.21 -2.40
CA SER A 126 -6.12 -2.48 -2.96
C SER A 126 -7.05 -3.19 -1.99
N ALA A 127 -7.84 -4.13 -2.48
CA ALA A 127 -8.59 -5.06 -1.66
C ALA A 127 -8.15 -6.50 -1.92
N PHE A 128 -8.19 -7.32 -0.87
CA PHE A 128 -7.89 -8.74 -0.94
C PHE A 128 -8.89 -9.51 -0.05
N LYS A 129 -8.89 -10.83 -0.21
CA LYS A 129 -9.60 -11.75 0.68
C LYS A 129 -8.63 -12.22 1.74
N THR A 130 -8.90 -11.92 3.00
CA THR A 130 -8.07 -12.39 4.10
C THR A 130 -8.22 -13.90 4.26
N GLU A 131 -7.09 -14.61 4.32
CA GLU A 131 -7.04 -16.05 4.56
C GLU A 131 -6.99 -16.37 6.07
N ALA A 132 -7.03 -17.66 6.40
CA ALA A 132 -6.79 -18.11 7.78
C ALA A 132 -5.48 -17.51 8.32
N GLU A 133 -5.47 -17.17 9.61
CA GLU A 133 -4.33 -16.51 10.29
C GLU A 133 -4.05 -15.06 9.86
N GLY A 134 -4.84 -14.50 8.94
CA GLY A 134 -4.69 -13.11 8.51
C GLY A 134 -3.71 -12.91 7.35
N ALA A 135 -3.36 -13.96 6.60
CA ALA A 135 -2.43 -13.84 5.48
C ALA A 135 -3.03 -13.06 4.28
N ASP A 136 -2.17 -12.38 3.51
CA ASP A 136 -2.49 -11.58 2.31
C ASP A 136 -1.90 -12.20 1.03
N ASN A 137 -1.80 -13.53 0.96
CA ASN A 137 -1.18 -14.24 -0.17
C ASN A 137 -2.07 -14.29 -1.43
N GLY A 138 -3.36 -14.03 -1.26
CA GLY A 138 -4.35 -14.04 -2.33
C GLY A 138 -4.20 -12.90 -3.33
N PRO A 139 -5.03 -12.89 -4.39
CA PRO A 139 -5.00 -11.82 -5.38
C PRO A 139 -5.44 -10.47 -4.78
N HIS A 140 -4.72 -9.41 -5.13
CA HIS A 140 -5.11 -8.04 -4.81
C HIS A 140 -5.80 -7.39 -6.01
N ILE A 141 -6.91 -6.69 -5.76
CA ILE A 141 -7.58 -5.85 -6.75
C ILE A 141 -7.35 -4.39 -6.40
N PHE A 142 -6.53 -3.70 -7.19
CA PHE A 142 -6.21 -2.29 -6.97
C PHE A 142 -7.36 -1.34 -7.32
N ALA A 143 -7.50 -0.26 -6.54
CA ALA A 143 -8.40 0.84 -6.86
C ALA A 143 -7.92 1.60 -8.12
N SER A 144 -6.62 1.88 -8.20
CA SER A 144 -5.98 2.55 -9.33
C SER A 144 -5.80 1.63 -10.54
N LYS A 145 -6.22 2.09 -11.73
CA LYS A 145 -5.94 1.38 -13.00
C LYS A 145 -4.44 1.29 -13.31
N LEU A 146 -3.65 2.26 -12.87
CA LEU A 146 -2.20 2.25 -13.07
C LEU A 146 -1.55 1.13 -12.24
N ASP A 147 -1.94 1.04 -10.97
CA ASP A 147 -1.42 -0.01 -10.07
C ASP A 147 -1.88 -1.39 -10.53
N ALA A 148 -3.15 -1.54 -10.92
CA ALA A 148 -3.68 -2.80 -11.46
C ALA A 148 -2.93 -3.32 -12.70
N ARG A 149 -2.26 -2.45 -13.46
CA ARG A 149 -1.43 -2.84 -14.61
C ARG A 149 -0.01 -3.24 -14.23
N ARG A 150 0.50 -2.72 -13.11
CA ARG A 150 1.91 -2.86 -12.70
C ARG A 150 2.10 -3.95 -11.66
N TYR A 151 1.08 -4.21 -10.86
CA TYR A 151 1.21 -4.99 -9.65
C TYR A 151 0.07 -6.00 -9.52
N THR A 152 0.43 -7.21 -9.08
CA THR A 152 -0.51 -8.29 -8.72
C THR A 152 -0.69 -8.41 -7.20
N SER A 153 0.21 -7.80 -6.43
CA SER A 153 0.20 -7.65 -4.96
C SER A 153 0.79 -6.28 -4.59
N LEU A 154 0.63 -5.81 -3.34
CA LEU A 154 1.24 -4.53 -2.93
C LEU A 154 2.75 -4.53 -3.20
N PRO A 155 3.30 -3.51 -3.90
CA PRO A 155 4.71 -3.49 -4.23
C PRO A 155 5.58 -3.46 -2.97
N ALA A 156 6.71 -4.15 -3.02
CA ALA A 156 7.73 -4.06 -2.00
C ALA A 156 8.18 -2.60 -1.87
N THR A 157 8.23 -2.11 -0.64
CA THR A 157 8.57 -0.73 -0.28
C THR A 157 10.06 -0.39 -0.46
N GLY A 158 10.89 -1.36 -0.84
CA GLY A 158 12.29 -1.16 -1.20
C GLY A 158 12.45 -0.57 -2.61
N CYS A 159 13.65 -0.05 -2.89
CA CYS A 159 14.03 0.46 -4.21
C CYS A 159 13.98 -0.68 -5.25
N THR A 160 12.80 -0.91 -5.83
CA THR A 160 12.57 -1.96 -6.81
C THR A 160 12.92 -1.41 -8.18
N ALA A 161 13.96 -1.97 -8.80
CA ALA A 161 14.22 -1.76 -10.22
C ALA A 161 12.95 -2.12 -11.01
N ILE A 162 12.51 -1.21 -11.88
CA ILE A 162 11.34 -1.38 -12.74
C ILE A 162 11.40 -2.77 -13.41
N PRO A 163 10.40 -3.65 -13.23
CA PRO A 163 10.38 -4.92 -13.94
C PRO A 163 10.33 -4.60 -15.43
N ARG A 164 11.36 -4.98 -16.19
CA ARG A 164 11.33 -4.86 -17.65
C ARG A 164 10.12 -5.62 -18.15
N LEU A 165 9.23 -4.92 -18.88
CA LEU A 165 8.13 -5.53 -19.61
C LEU A 165 8.66 -6.74 -20.39
N ARG A 166 8.06 -7.92 -20.17
CA ARG A 166 8.37 -9.10 -20.99
C ARG A 166 8.11 -8.74 -22.46
N PRO A 167 9.04 -9.05 -23.39
CA PRO A 167 8.77 -8.86 -24.79
C PRO A 167 7.62 -9.79 -25.19
N VAL A 168 6.62 -9.22 -25.85
CA VAL A 168 5.56 -9.96 -26.53
C VAL A 168 6.23 -10.91 -27.51
N ARG A 169 6.03 -12.22 -27.36
CA ARG A 169 6.45 -13.21 -28.35
C ARG A 169 5.74 -12.87 -29.65
N ALA A 170 6.49 -12.38 -30.63
CA ALA A 170 6.04 -12.34 -32.01
C ALA A 170 5.79 -13.78 -32.47
N THR A 171 4.53 -14.11 -32.77
CA THR A 171 4.17 -15.34 -33.48
C THR A 171 4.76 -15.25 -34.88
N SER A 172 5.83 -16.00 -35.14
CA SER A 172 6.37 -16.20 -36.47
C SER A 172 5.38 -17.02 -37.30
N SER A 173 4.66 -16.38 -38.22
CA SER A 173 3.94 -17.06 -39.28
C SER A 173 4.94 -17.63 -40.27
N THR A 174 5.08 -18.95 -40.33
CA THR A 174 5.80 -19.65 -41.39
C THR A 174 5.07 -19.46 -42.72
N CYS A 175 5.64 -18.66 -43.62
CA CYS A 175 5.30 -18.66 -45.04
C CYS A 175 5.99 -19.85 -45.71
N THR A 176 5.19 -20.79 -46.21
CA THR A 176 5.63 -21.91 -47.03
C THR A 176 5.85 -21.41 -48.46
N SER A 177 7.09 -21.38 -48.94
CA SER A 177 7.38 -21.19 -50.37
C SER A 177 7.72 -22.53 -51.02
N THR A 178 6.80 -23.01 -51.86
CA THR A 178 6.97 -24.16 -52.75
C THR A 178 7.81 -23.75 -53.95
N SER A 179 8.98 -24.37 -54.15
CA SER A 179 9.73 -24.28 -55.42
C SER A 179 9.58 -25.57 -56.21
N ALA A 180 8.90 -25.46 -57.34
CA ALA A 180 8.78 -26.50 -58.37
C ALA A 180 10.11 -26.66 -59.13
N LYS A 181 10.49 -27.91 -59.39
CA LYS A 181 11.68 -28.32 -60.14
C LYS A 181 11.19 -28.86 -61.49
N THR A 182 11.54 -28.19 -62.59
CA THR A 182 11.31 -28.70 -63.95
C THR A 182 12.63 -29.23 -64.52
N ARG A 183 12.47 -30.31 -65.27
CA ARG A 183 13.46 -31.20 -65.89
C ARG A 183 14.17 -30.57 -67.08
#